data_AF-W9PEE9-F1
#
_entry.id   AF-W9PEE9-F1
#
_cell.length_a   1.000
_cell.length_b   1.000
_cell.length_c   1.000
_cell.angle_alpha   90.00
_cell.angle_beta   90.00
_cell.angle_gamma   90.00
#
_symmetry.space_group_name_H-M   'P 1'
#
loop_
_entity.id
_entity.type
_entity.pdbx_description
1 polymer ?
#
loop_
_entity_poly.entity_id
_entity_poly.type
_entity_poly.pdbx_seq_one_letter_code
_entity_poly.pdbx_strand_id
1 'polypeptide(L)'
;MKSLSLILSALAVQVAVAQTPDKAKEQHPKLETYRCTKASGCKKQTNYIVADAGIHGIHQKNGTGCGDWGQKPNATACPDEASCAKNCILSGMDSNAYKNAGITTSGNKLRLQQLINNQLVSPRVYLLEENKKKYEMLHLTGTEFSFDVEMEKLPCGMNGALYLSEMPQDGGKSTSRNSKAGAYYGAGYCDAQCYVTPFINGVGNIKGQGVCCNELDIWEANSRATHIAPHPCNKPGLYGCTGDECGSSGICDKAGCGWNHNRINVTDFYGRGKQYKVDSTRKFTVTSQFVANKQGDLIELHRHYIQDNKVIESAVVNISGPPKINFINDKYCAATGANEYMRLGGTKQMGDAMSRGMVLAMSVWWSEGDFMAWLDQGVAGPCDATEGDPKNIVKVQPNPEVTFSNIRIGEIGSTSSVKAPAYPGPHRL
;
A
#
# COMPACT_ATOMS: atom_id res chain seq x y z
N MET A 1 43.74 -40.39 47.71
CA MET A 1 43.08 -39.06 47.74
C MET A 1 43.73 -38.15 46.71
N LYS A 2 43.18 -38.05 45.49
CA LYS A 2 43.40 -36.91 44.58
C LYS A 2 42.10 -36.73 43.79
N SER A 3 41.41 -35.62 44.07
CA SER A 3 40.08 -35.31 43.56
C SER A 3 40.10 -35.04 42.06
N LEU A 4 39.16 -35.67 41.35
CA LEU A 4 38.84 -35.40 39.95
C LEU A 4 37.87 -34.21 39.92
N SER A 5 38.33 -33.03 39.47
CA SER A 5 37.46 -31.89 39.22
C SER A 5 36.83 -32.01 37.83
N LEU A 6 35.55 -32.36 37.80
CA LEU A 6 34.71 -32.34 36.61
C LEU A 6 34.35 -30.87 36.31
N ILE A 7 34.96 -30.26 35.29
CA ILE A 7 34.54 -28.93 34.80
C ILE A 7 33.36 -29.17 33.85
N LEU A 8 32.15 -28.93 34.36
CA LEU A 8 30.93 -28.88 33.58
C LEU A 8 30.90 -27.55 32.81
N SER A 9 31.26 -27.57 31.52
CA SER A 9 31.13 -26.43 30.62
C SER A 9 29.65 -26.22 30.27
N ALA A 10 28.99 -25.33 31.01
CA ALA A 10 27.68 -24.81 30.67
C ALA A 10 27.79 -23.94 29.40
N LEU A 11 27.49 -24.52 28.24
CA LEU A 11 27.33 -23.79 26.99
C LEU A 11 26.06 -22.92 27.09
N ALA A 12 26.20 -21.71 27.60
CA ALA A 12 25.14 -20.71 27.57
C ALA A 12 24.91 -20.30 26.11
N VAL A 13 23.91 -20.90 25.46
CA VAL A 13 23.40 -20.45 24.16
C VAL A 13 22.75 -19.09 24.39
N GLN A 14 23.53 -18.01 24.23
CA GLN A 14 23.01 -16.66 24.17
C GLN A 14 22.20 -16.51 22.88
N VAL A 15 20.88 -16.51 23.02
CA VAL A 15 19.94 -16.29 21.93
C VAL A 15 19.97 -14.80 21.56
N ALA A 16 20.48 -14.45 20.37
CA ALA A 16 20.51 -13.09 19.83
C ALA A 16 19.29 -12.80 18.91
N VAL A 17 18.93 -11.53 18.73
CA VAL A 17 17.55 -10.98 18.47
C VAL A 17 17.67 -9.82 17.45
N ALA A 18 16.88 -9.70 16.34
CA ALA A 18 17.00 -8.64 15.28
C ALA A 18 15.88 -7.65 15.13
N GLN A 19 16.25 -6.44 14.65
CA GLN A 19 15.43 -5.23 14.76
C GLN A 19 14.84 -5.19 16.15
N THR A 20 15.72 -5.33 17.15
CA THR A 20 15.27 -5.56 18.52
C THR A 20 14.49 -4.34 18.93
N PRO A 21 13.16 -4.45 19.12
CA PRO A 21 12.40 -3.32 19.56
C PRO A 21 12.92 -2.91 20.93
N ASP A 22 13.08 -1.62 21.15
CA ASP A 22 13.42 -1.12 22.48
C ASP A 22 12.25 -1.31 23.46
N LYS A 23 12.39 -0.73 24.65
CA LYS A 23 11.34 -0.80 25.69
C LYS A 23 10.32 0.33 25.58
N ALA A 24 10.43 1.21 24.58
CA ALA A 24 9.45 2.26 24.37
C ALA A 24 8.09 1.64 24.02
N LYS A 25 7.02 2.34 24.38
CA LYS A 25 5.67 1.84 24.18
C LYS A 25 5.22 2.13 22.76
N GLU A 26 4.78 1.09 22.07
CA GLU A 26 4.10 1.21 20.79
C GLU A 26 2.60 1.48 20.99
N GLN A 27 2.11 2.62 20.51
CA GLN A 27 0.72 3.07 20.66
C GLN A 27 0.04 3.25 19.30
N HIS A 28 -0.21 2.11 18.62
CA HIS A 28 -0.91 2.07 17.33
C HIS A 28 -2.20 2.90 17.31
N PRO A 29 -2.37 3.85 16.36
CA PRO A 29 -3.64 4.54 16.15
C PRO A 29 -4.75 3.55 15.81
N LYS A 30 -5.89 3.65 16.51
CA LYS A 30 -7.07 2.81 16.25
C LYS A 30 -7.79 3.29 14.99
N LEU A 31 -8.23 2.38 14.13
CA LEU A 31 -9.06 2.69 12.97
C LEU A 31 -10.28 1.78 12.94
N GLU A 32 -11.47 2.37 12.85
CA GLU A 32 -12.71 1.61 12.63
C GLU A 32 -12.86 1.28 11.14
N THR A 33 -13.00 -0.01 10.81
CA THR A 33 -13.31 -0.49 9.44
C THR A 33 -14.61 -1.29 9.46
N TYR A 34 -15.04 -1.81 8.32
CA TYR A 34 -16.28 -2.58 8.23
C TYR A 34 -16.16 -3.82 7.36
N ARG A 35 -16.99 -4.82 7.67
CA ARG A 35 -17.21 -6.02 6.84
C ARG A 35 -18.68 -6.06 6.41
N CYS A 36 -18.94 -6.21 5.12
CA CYS A 36 -20.27 -6.02 4.54
C CYS A 36 -20.81 -7.29 3.88
N THR A 37 -22.11 -7.53 4.05
CA THR A 37 -22.86 -8.51 3.27
C THR A 37 -24.15 -7.90 2.80
N LYS A 38 -24.71 -8.38 1.69
CA LYS A 38 -26.01 -7.91 1.18
C LYS A 38 -27.11 -8.11 2.22
N ALA A 39 -27.06 -9.22 2.96
CA ALA A 39 -28.09 -9.59 3.92
C ALA A 39 -28.07 -8.78 5.23
N SER A 40 -26.89 -8.39 5.73
CA SER A 40 -26.75 -7.80 7.07
C SER A 40 -26.13 -6.41 7.09
N GLY A 41 -25.87 -5.83 5.92
CA GLY A 41 -25.18 -4.55 5.78
C GLY A 41 -23.74 -4.62 6.27
N CYS A 42 -23.18 -3.46 6.61
CA CYS A 42 -21.80 -3.33 7.05
C CYS A 42 -21.68 -3.35 8.58
N LYS A 43 -20.92 -4.30 9.10
CA LYS A 43 -20.61 -4.45 10.53
C LYS A 43 -19.25 -3.85 10.83
N LYS A 44 -19.20 -3.00 11.86
CA LYS A 44 -17.97 -2.35 12.31
C LYS A 44 -16.97 -3.36 12.88
N GLN A 45 -15.69 -3.15 12.62
CA GLN A 45 -14.56 -3.89 13.17
C GLN A 45 -13.53 -2.89 13.75
N THR A 46 -12.80 -3.31 14.78
CA THR A 46 -11.64 -2.58 15.28
C THR A 46 -10.39 -3.08 14.55
N ASN A 47 -9.70 -2.18 13.86
CA ASN A 47 -8.34 -2.41 13.38
C ASN A 47 -7.39 -1.38 13.98
N TYR A 48 -6.10 -1.57 13.74
CA TYR A 48 -5.05 -0.64 14.13
C TYR A 48 -4.16 -0.30 12.95
N ILE A 49 -3.54 0.87 13.03
CA ILE A 49 -2.56 1.35 12.05
C ILE A 49 -1.17 1.20 12.64
N VAL A 50 -0.23 0.73 11.83
CA VAL A 50 1.20 0.66 12.17
C VAL A 50 2.03 1.34 11.10
N ALA A 51 3.00 2.16 11.52
CA ALA A 51 3.95 2.76 10.59
C ALA A 51 4.92 1.71 10.04
N ASP A 52 5.51 1.94 8.88
CA ASP A 52 6.63 1.13 8.40
C ASP A 52 7.78 1.07 9.42
N ALA A 53 8.48 -0.07 9.49
CA ALA A 53 9.60 -0.26 10.42
C ALA A 53 10.70 0.81 10.26
N GLY A 54 10.90 1.36 9.06
CA GLY A 54 11.84 2.46 8.84
C GLY A 54 11.44 3.76 9.55
N ILE A 55 10.14 4.07 9.62
CA ILE A 55 9.61 5.31 10.24
C ILE A 55 9.80 5.31 11.76
N HIS A 56 9.86 4.13 12.38
CA HIS A 56 10.13 3.98 13.82
C HIS A 56 11.54 4.48 14.21
N GLY A 57 12.45 4.58 13.25
CA GLY A 57 13.86 4.91 13.49
C GLY A 57 14.65 3.68 13.90
N ILE A 58 15.54 3.22 13.03
CA ILE A 58 16.42 2.07 13.27
C ILE A 58 17.86 2.55 13.42
N HIS A 59 18.41 2.40 14.61
CA HIS A 59 19.68 2.99 14.98
C HIS A 59 20.56 2.04 15.80
N GLN A 60 21.85 2.30 15.77
CA GLN A 60 22.85 1.69 16.63
C GLN A 60 22.87 2.40 17.99
N LYS A 61 23.46 1.77 19.01
CA LYS A 61 23.59 2.37 20.36
C LYS A 61 24.30 3.73 20.39
N ASN A 62 25.16 4.01 19.41
CA ASN A 62 25.86 5.29 19.28
C ASN A 62 25.04 6.36 18.50
N GLY A 63 23.78 6.06 18.15
CA GLY A 63 22.89 6.95 17.39
C GLY A 63 23.05 6.88 15.86
N THR A 64 24.02 6.13 15.33
CA THR A 64 24.20 5.99 13.87
C THR A 64 23.11 5.11 13.28
N GLY A 65 22.59 5.44 12.09
CA GLY A 65 21.64 4.61 11.37
C GLY A 65 22.19 3.22 11.00
N CYS A 66 21.29 2.28 10.73
CA CYS A 66 21.64 0.91 10.32
C CYS A 66 21.61 0.66 8.81
N GLY A 67 21.32 1.67 8.00
CA GLY A 67 21.31 1.59 6.54
C GLY A 67 20.21 2.46 5.95
N ASP A 68 20.40 2.84 4.69
CA ASP A 68 19.48 3.69 3.95
C ASP A 68 18.73 2.86 2.89
N TRP A 69 17.57 3.35 2.47
CA TRP A 69 16.82 2.74 1.36
C TRP A 69 17.69 2.67 0.09
N GLY A 70 17.57 1.60 -0.68
CA GLY A 70 18.40 1.34 -1.87
C GLY A 70 19.75 0.69 -1.56
N GLN A 71 20.08 0.46 -0.27
CA GLN A 71 21.37 -0.08 0.15
C GLN A 71 21.23 -1.30 1.08
N LYS A 72 22.35 -2.03 1.21
CA LYS A 72 22.57 -3.02 2.27
C LYS A 72 22.64 -2.33 3.64
N PRO A 73 22.43 -3.07 4.75
CA PRO A 73 22.63 -2.49 6.08
C PRO A 73 24.10 -2.16 6.33
N ASN A 74 24.36 -1.31 7.32
CA ASN A 74 25.71 -0.88 7.73
C ASN A 74 26.60 -2.10 8.01
N ALA A 75 27.68 -2.26 7.25
CA ALA A 75 28.51 -3.47 7.30
C ALA A 75 29.20 -3.72 8.65
N THR A 76 29.49 -2.67 9.43
CA THR A 76 30.10 -2.80 10.76
C THR A 76 29.07 -3.25 11.80
N ALA A 77 27.85 -2.69 11.73
CA ALA A 77 26.75 -3.11 12.61
C ALA A 77 26.20 -4.48 12.22
N CYS A 78 26.21 -4.79 10.92
CA CYS A 78 25.57 -5.94 10.29
C CYS A 78 26.55 -6.75 9.44
N PRO A 79 27.64 -7.32 10.01
CA PRO A 79 28.51 -8.26 9.29
C PRO A 79 27.80 -9.59 9.01
N ASP A 80 26.81 -9.93 9.84
CA ASP A 80 25.96 -11.10 9.73
C ASP A 80 24.58 -10.77 10.31
N GLU A 81 23.61 -11.67 10.07
CA GLU A 81 22.23 -11.49 10.48
C GLU A 81 22.07 -11.30 11.99
N ALA A 82 22.77 -12.08 12.81
CA ALA A 82 22.68 -12.10 14.27
C ALA A 82 23.37 -10.88 14.91
N SER A 83 24.45 -10.39 14.31
CA SER A 83 25.11 -9.16 14.72
C SER A 83 24.25 -7.95 14.39
N CYS A 84 23.72 -7.88 13.17
CA CYS A 84 22.77 -6.84 12.75
C CYS A 84 21.59 -6.78 13.71
N ALA A 85 21.17 -7.97 14.12
CA ALA A 85 20.10 -8.17 15.04
C ALA A 85 20.23 -7.35 16.32
N LYS A 86 21.36 -7.58 16.98
CA LYS A 86 21.71 -7.06 18.29
C LYS A 86 22.07 -5.58 18.22
N ASN A 87 22.67 -5.16 17.12
CA ASN A 87 23.26 -3.84 16.98
C ASN A 87 22.24 -2.80 16.51
N CYS A 88 21.20 -3.21 15.79
CA CYS A 88 20.17 -2.33 15.26
C CYS A 88 18.89 -2.40 16.10
N ILE A 89 18.63 -1.29 16.80
CA ILE A 89 17.51 -1.09 17.69
C ILE A 89 16.41 -0.34 16.95
N LEU A 90 15.18 -0.84 17.02
CA LEU A 90 13.98 -0.19 16.49
C LEU A 90 13.26 0.49 17.66
N SER A 91 12.94 1.77 17.55
CA SER A 91 12.26 2.49 18.62
C SER A 91 10.74 2.35 18.54
N GLY A 92 10.10 1.99 19.65
CA GLY A 92 8.64 2.04 19.72
C GLY A 92 8.10 3.46 19.54
N MET A 93 6.99 3.60 18.82
CA MET A 93 6.31 4.87 18.55
C MET A 93 5.11 5.04 19.49
N ASP A 94 5.18 6.04 20.37
CA ASP A 94 4.01 6.48 21.13
C ASP A 94 3.06 7.33 20.27
N SER A 95 1.93 7.76 20.85
CA SER A 95 0.93 8.54 20.13
C SER A 95 1.47 9.88 19.58
N ASN A 96 2.47 10.48 20.23
CA ASN A 96 3.08 11.72 19.75
C ASN A 96 4.07 11.42 18.61
N ALA A 97 4.81 10.32 18.67
CA ALA A 97 5.65 9.85 17.58
C ALA A 97 4.83 9.61 16.30
N TYR A 98 3.66 8.96 16.40
CA TYR A 98 2.74 8.80 15.26
C TYR A 98 2.28 10.14 14.69
N LYS A 99 1.87 11.09 15.53
CA LYS A 99 1.48 12.45 15.09
C LYS A 99 2.63 13.18 14.40
N ASN A 100 3.83 13.10 14.97
CA ASN A 100 5.03 13.73 14.43
C ASN A 100 5.48 13.07 13.11
N ALA A 101 5.14 11.79 12.90
CA ALA A 101 5.29 11.10 11.62
C ALA A 101 4.15 11.39 10.62
N GLY A 102 3.23 12.31 10.94
CA GLY A 102 2.13 12.70 10.05
C GLY A 102 0.97 11.72 10.01
N ILE A 103 0.84 10.81 11.00
CA ILE A 103 -0.16 9.74 11.03
C ILE A 103 -1.14 9.99 12.16
N THR A 104 -2.42 10.17 11.82
CA THR A 104 -3.49 10.32 12.81
C THR A 104 -4.77 9.61 12.39
N THR A 105 -5.54 9.14 13.37
CA THR A 105 -6.86 8.55 13.13
C THR A 105 -7.95 9.19 13.97
N SER A 106 -9.18 9.16 13.44
CA SER A 106 -10.39 9.58 14.16
C SER A 106 -11.58 8.77 13.69
N GLY A 107 -12.11 7.90 14.56
CA GLY A 107 -13.15 6.94 14.19
C GLY A 107 -12.70 6.05 13.03
N ASN A 108 -13.34 6.19 11.88
CA ASN A 108 -13.03 5.46 10.65
C ASN A 108 -12.13 6.22 9.65
N LYS A 109 -11.53 7.34 10.07
CA LYS A 109 -10.67 8.19 9.23
C LYS A 109 -9.19 7.98 9.58
N LEU A 110 -8.36 7.83 8.57
CA LEU A 110 -6.90 7.89 8.61
C LEU A 110 -6.45 9.12 7.82
N ARG A 111 -5.74 10.03 8.48
CA ARG A 111 -5.14 11.22 7.87
C ARG A 111 -3.64 11.05 7.82
N LEU A 112 -3.08 11.20 6.62
CA LEU A 112 -1.65 11.13 6.32
C LEU A 112 -1.16 12.48 5.81
N GLN A 113 -0.15 13.05 6.47
CA GLN A 113 0.44 14.33 6.11
C GLN A 113 1.83 14.13 5.53
N GLN A 114 2.14 14.80 4.41
CA GLN A 114 3.45 14.73 3.77
C GLN A 114 4.54 15.42 4.61
N LEU A 115 4.16 16.54 5.24
CA LEU A 115 5.04 17.43 5.99
C LEU A 115 4.49 17.67 7.39
N ILE A 116 5.39 17.70 8.38
CA ILE A 116 5.13 18.15 9.75
C ILE A 116 6.24 19.12 10.14
N ASN A 117 5.91 20.35 10.53
CA ASN A 117 6.89 21.38 10.91
C ASN A 117 8.00 21.59 9.84
N ASN A 118 7.63 21.59 8.56
CA ASN A 118 8.54 21.64 7.40
C ASN A 118 9.50 20.44 7.26
N GLN A 119 9.32 19.38 8.04
CA GLN A 119 10.06 18.12 7.89
C GLN A 119 9.28 17.16 7.00
N LEU A 120 9.98 16.55 6.05
CA LEU A 120 9.45 15.47 5.21
C LEU A 120 9.27 14.22 6.07
N VAL A 121 8.01 13.80 6.22
CA VAL A 121 7.66 12.60 7.00
C VAL A 121 7.08 11.49 6.13
N SER A 122 6.40 11.84 5.03
CA SER A 122 5.96 10.93 3.94
C SER A 122 5.53 9.54 4.40
N PRO A 123 4.51 9.43 5.29
CA PRO A 123 4.22 8.18 5.97
C PRO A 123 3.73 7.09 5.02
N ARG A 124 4.18 5.86 5.27
CA ARG A 124 3.57 4.62 4.81
C ARG A 124 3.14 3.80 6.01
N VAL A 125 1.91 3.31 5.98
CA VAL A 125 1.31 2.56 7.09
C VAL A 125 0.59 1.31 6.61
N TYR A 126 0.41 0.35 7.51
CA TYR A 126 -0.28 -0.91 7.26
C TYR A 126 -1.45 -1.12 8.22
N LEU A 127 -2.43 -1.93 7.79
CA LEU A 127 -3.58 -2.31 8.61
C LEU A 127 -3.29 -3.58 9.43
N LEU A 128 -3.42 -3.48 10.75
CA LEU A 128 -3.30 -4.58 11.69
C LEU A 128 -4.67 -5.13 12.11
N GLU A 129 -4.70 -6.43 12.43
CA GLU A 129 -5.80 -7.05 13.15
C GLU A 129 -5.98 -6.41 14.55
N GLU A 130 -7.13 -6.63 15.19
CA GLU A 130 -7.44 -6.11 16.53
C GLU A 130 -6.38 -6.51 17.59
N ASN A 131 -5.75 -7.68 17.43
CA ASN A 131 -4.69 -8.16 18.32
C ASN A 131 -3.33 -7.46 18.14
N LYS A 132 -3.17 -6.63 17.10
CA LYS A 132 -1.94 -5.88 16.73
C LYS A 132 -0.72 -6.72 16.36
N LYS A 133 -0.77 -8.05 16.44
CA LYS A 133 0.40 -8.94 16.25
C LYS A 133 0.54 -9.48 14.83
N LYS A 134 -0.49 -9.29 14.02
CA LYS A 134 -0.62 -9.74 12.63
C LYS A 134 -1.23 -8.62 11.80
N TYR A 135 -0.83 -8.55 10.54
CA TYR A 135 -1.55 -7.76 9.56
C TYR A 135 -2.95 -8.33 9.30
N GLU A 136 -3.89 -7.44 9.04
CA GLU A 136 -5.21 -7.81 8.54
C GLU A 136 -5.05 -8.27 7.09
N MET A 137 -5.17 -9.58 6.85
CA MET A 137 -5.03 -10.15 5.51
C MET A 137 -6.35 -10.01 4.75
N LEU A 138 -6.29 -9.34 3.59
CA LEU A 138 -7.45 -9.11 2.74
C LEU A 138 -7.48 -10.11 1.60
N HIS A 139 -8.56 -10.88 1.50
CA HIS A 139 -8.80 -11.87 0.46
C HIS A 139 -9.80 -11.31 -0.55
N LEU A 140 -9.31 -10.64 -1.60
CA LEU A 140 -10.16 -9.76 -2.40
C LEU A 140 -10.78 -10.38 -3.65
N THR A 141 -10.26 -11.49 -4.17
CA THR A 141 -10.83 -12.18 -5.33
C THR A 141 -12.28 -12.59 -5.09
N GLY A 142 -13.20 -12.17 -5.96
CA GLY A 142 -14.64 -12.41 -5.84
C GLY A 142 -15.38 -11.46 -4.89
N THR A 143 -14.72 -10.41 -4.40
CA THR A 143 -15.27 -9.47 -3.41
C THR A 143 -15.22 -8.01 -3.88
N GLU A 144 -15.66 -7.09 -3.03
CA GLU A 144 -15.66 -5.64 -3.26
C GLU A 144 -14.95 -4.91 -2.12
N PHE A 145 -14.17 -3.89 -2.48
CA PHE A 145 -13.45 -3.00 -1.56
C PHE A 145 -13.87 -1.56 -1.83
N SER A 146 -14.34 -0.87 -0.78
CA SER A 146 -14.71 0.55 -0.86
C SER A 146 -14.06 1.38 0.23
N PHE A 147 -13.76 2.62 -0.10
CA PHE A 147 -13.31 3.65 0.84
C PHE A 147 -13.80 5.01 0.37
N ASP A 148 -13.91 5.96 1.29
CA ASP A 148 -14.09 7.36 0.92
C ASP A 148 -12.76 8.10 1.04
N VAL A 149 -12.55 9.11 0.20
CA VAL A 149 -11.29 9.85 0.14
C VAL A 149 -11.48 11.35 -0.02
N GLU A 150 -10.56 12.11 0.59
CA GLU A 150 -10.45 13.57 0.49
C GLU A 150 -9.12 13.93 -0.20
N MET A 151 -9.19 14.37 -1.46
CA MET A 151 -8.02 14.53 -2.36
C MET A 151 -7.60 15.98 -2.59
N GLU A 152 -8.38 16.95 -2.08
CA GLU A 152 -8.25 18.37 -2.41
C GLU A 152 -6.85 18.93 -2.17
N LYS A 153 -6.12 18.41 -1.17
CA LYS A 153 -4.78 18.87 -0.79
C LYS A 153 -3.63 18.12 -1.46
N LEU A 154 -3.88 17.37 -2.53
CA LEU A 154 -2.83 16.73 -3.33
C LEU A 154 -2.74 17.41 -4.71
N PRO A 155 -1.82 18.37 -4.92
CA PRO A 155 -1.55 18.94 -6.24
C PRO A 155 -0.82 17.94 -7.16
N CYS A 156 -0.43 18.38 -8.36
CA CYS A 156 0.44 17.60 -9.24
C CYS A 156 1.71 17.13 -8.52
N GLY A 157 2.24 15.98 -8.93
CA GLY A 157 3.46 15.37 -8.37
C GLY A 157 3.31 14.70 -7.01
N MET A 158 2.16 14.86 -6.35
CA MET A 158 1.82 14.07 -5.17
C MET A 158 1.23 12.71 -5.57
N ASN A 159 1.40 11.72 -4.71
CA ASN A 159 0.69 10.44 -4.78
C ASN A 159 0.18 10.07 -3.38
N GLY A 160 -1.13 10.09 -3.20
CA GLY A 160 -1.81 9.51 -2.05
C GLY A 160 -2.28 8.10 -2.40
N ALA A 161 -1.53 7.09 -1.95
CA ALA A 161 -1.72 5.71 -2.38
C ALA A 161 -2.49 4.88 -1.35
N LEU A 162 -3.33 3.96 -1.85
CA LEU A 162 -3.98 2.90 -1.10
C LEU A 162 -3.92 1.63 -1.96
N TYR A 163 -3.17 0.64 -1.50
CA TYR A 163 -2.76 -0.51 -2.28
C TYR A 163 -2.58 -1.75 -1.40
N LEU A 164 -2.33 -2.90 -2.02
CA LEU A 164 -2.08 -4.15 -1.32
C LEU A 164 -0.76 -4.75 -1.76
N SER A 165 -0.02 -5.31 -0.80
CA SER A 165 1.21 -6.09 -1.05
C SER A 165 1.10 -7.47 -0.41
N GLU A 166 1.64 -8.50 -1.05
CA GLU A 166 1.65 -9.88 -0.54
C GLU A 166 2.73 -10.09 0.56
N MET A 167 2.72 -9.21 1.56
CA MET A 167 3.62 -9.23 2.71
C MET A 167 3.30 -10.43 3.64
N PRO A 168 4.30 -10.97 4.36
CA PRO A 168 4.07 -11.98 5.39
C PRO A 168 3.18 -11.43 6.51
N GLN A 169 2.11 -12.15 6.86
CA GLN A 169 1.13 -11.73 7.89
C GLN A 169 1.79 -11.37 9.23
N ASP A 170 2.87 -12.06 9.61
CA ASP A 170 3.61 -11.85 10.85
C ASP A 170 4.78 -10.85 10.71
N GLY A 171 4.92 -10.18 9.56
CA GLY A 171 6.02 -9.29 9.24
C GLY A 171 7.38 -9.98 9.07
N GLY A 172 7.39 -11.30 8.83
CA GLY A 172 8.59 -12.10 8.60
C GLY A 172 9.15 -12.78 9.85
N LYS A 173 8.49 -12.66 11.02
CA LYS A 173 8.96 -13.25 12.29
C LYS A 173 9.25 -14.74 12.21
N SER A 174 8.43 -15.50 11.48
CA SER A 174 8.57 -16.94 11.34
C SER A 174 9.76 -17.37 10.47
N THR A 175 10.32 -16.47 9.66
CA THR A 175 11.38 -16.80 8.69
C THR A 175 12.74 -17.00 9.33
N SER A 176 12.99 -16.37 10.48
CA SER A 176 14.26 -16.47 11.20
C SER A 176 14.06 -16.24 12.69
N ARG A 177 14.85 -16.93 13.51
CA ARG A 177 14.93 -16.64 14.95
C ARG A 177 15.41 -15.22 15.23
N ASN A 178 16.13 -14.61 14.29
CA ASN A 178 16.57 -13.23 14.43
C ASN A 178 15.46 -12.24 14.06
N SER A 179 14.42 -12.58 13.28
CA SER A 179 13.35 -11.60 13.00
C SER A 179 12.48 -11.34 14.25
N LYS A 180 12.41 -10.09 14.74
CA LYS A 180 11.70 -9.78 16.01
C LYS A 180 10.71 -8.64 15.94
N ALA A 181 10.88 -7.69 15.03
CA ALA A 181 9.93 -6.60 14.83
C ALA A 181 8.53 -7.14 14.49
N GLY A 182 8.44 -7.87 13.38
CA GLY A 182 7.18 -8.39 12.86
C GLY A 182 6.15 -7.31 12.55
N ALA A 183 4.90 -7.75 12.31
CA ALA A 183 3.81 -6.84 11.95
C ALA A 183 3.53 -5.77 13.02
N TYR A 184 3.74 -6.08 14.31
CA TYR A 184 3.52 -5.14 15.41
C TYR A 184 4.39 -3.87 15.29
N TYR A 185 5.52 -3.94 14.58
CA TYR A 185 6.41 -2.81 14.29
C TYR A 185 6.58 -2.56 12.78
N GLY A 186 5.61 -2.99 11.96
CA GLY A 186 5.59 -2.64 10.54
C GLY A 186 6.69 -3.26 9.68
N ALA A 187 7.24 -4.43 10.06
CA ALA A 187 8.27 -5.11 9.28
C ALA A 187 7.69 -5.95 8.12
N GLY A 188 8.58 -6.34 7.19
CA GLY A 188 8.25 -7.28 6.11
C GLY A 188 7.62 -6.65 4.87
N TYR A 189 7.82 -5.34 4.65
CA TYR A 189 7.38 -4.66 3.43
C TYR A 189 8.04 -5.26 2.19
N CYS A 190 7.27 -5.30 1.09
CA CYS A 190 7.68 -5.70 -0.25
C CYS A 190 6.70 -5.07 -1.25
N ASP A 191 7.14 -4.91 -2.49
CA ASP A 191 6.30 -4.44 -3.61
C ASP A 191 6.83 -4.99 -4.94
N ALA A 192 6.17 -4.67 -6.05
CA ALA A 192 6.56 -5.18 -7.37
C ALA A 192 7.83 -4.51 -7.93
N GLN A 193 8.30 -3.43 -7.30
CA GLN A 193 9.51 -2.72 -7.71
C GLN A 193 10.78 -3.44 -7.28
N CYS A 194 10.70 -4.41 -6.35
CA CYS A 194 11.84 -5.22 -5.93
C CYS A 194 13.02 -4.37 -5.44
N TYR A 195 12.75 -3.27 -4.74
CA TYR A 195 13.81 -2.39 -4.26
C TYR A 195 14.70 -3.09 -3.23
N VAL A 196 15.98 -2.74 -3.23
CA VAL A 196 16.89 -3.15 -2.16
C VAL A 196 16.59 -2.31 -0.93
N THR A 197 16.32 -2.96 0.20
CA THR A 197 16.18 -2.33 1.50
C THR A 197 17.23 -2.89 2.46
N PRO A 198 17.65 -2.13 3.49
CA PRO A 198 18.65 -2.60 4.45
C PRO A 198 18.12 -3.75 5.33
N PHE A 199 16.80 -3.95 5.39
CA PHE A 199 16.16 -5.06 6.10
C PHE A 199 15.11 -5.74 5.23
N ILE A 200 15.07 -7.08 5.30
CA ILE A 200 14.10 -7.95 4.61
C ILE A 200 13.52 -8.92 5.65
N ASN A 201 12.19 -9.11 5.71
CA ASN A 201 11.54 -9.97 6.72
C ASN A 201 11.94 -9.68 8.18
N GLY A 202 12.34 -8.44 8.47
CA GLY A 202 12.79 -8.02 9.79
C GLY A 202 14.19 -8.48 10.19
N VAL A 203 15.00 -8.93 9.23
CA VAL A 203 16.43 -9.23 9.43
C VAL A 203 17.29 -8.36 8.50
N GLY A 204 18.57 -8.18 8.84
CA GLY A 204 19.49 -7.41 8.01
C GLY A 204 19.66 -8.05 6.63
N ASN A 205 19.50 -7.27 5.56
CA ASN A 205 19.63 -7.74 4.18
C ASN A 205 21.11 -7.81 3.76
N ILE A 206 21.87 -8.71 4.37
CA ILE A 206 23.34 -8.83 4.18
C ILE A 206 23.69 -9.07 2.70
N LYS A 207 22.83 -9.80 1.99
CA LYS A 207 23.01 -10.11 0.57
C LYS A 207 22.64 -8.93 -0.34
N GLY A 208 21.88 -7.95 0.13
CA GLY A 208 21.35 -6.84 -0.66
C GLY A 208 20.43 -7.30 -1.76
N GLN A 209 19.53 -8.21 -1.42
CA GLN A 209 18.49 -8.69 -2.33
C GLN A 209 17.44 -7.60 -2.54
N GLY A 210 16.86 -7.53 -3.73
CA GLY A 210 15.64 -6.75 -3.93
C GLY A 210 14.45 -7.45 -3.26
N VAL A 211 13.52 -6.68 -2.71
CA VAL A 211 12.44 -7.20 -1.88
C VAL A 211 11.12 -7.16 -2.65
N CYS A 212 10.80 -8.28 -3.30
CA CYS A 212 9.69 -8.41 -4.24
C CYS A 212 8.45 -9.05 -3.62
N CYS A 213 7.26 -8.65 -4.05
CA CYS A 213 6.04 -9.46 -3.95
C CYS A 213 4.95 -8.96 -4.91
N ASN A 214 3.89 -9.75 -5.11
CA ASN A 214 2.71 -9.29 -5.85
C ASN A 214 2.12 -8.03 -5.20
N GLU A 215 1.64 -7.12 -6.03
CA GLU A 215 1.13 -5.82 -5.62
C GLU A 215 -0.13 -5.46 -6.41
N LEU A 216 -1.10 -4.85 -5.73
CA LEU A 216 -2.32 -4.33 -6.33
C LEU A 216 -2.50 -2.87 -5.91
N ASP A 217 -2.27 -1.97 -6.85
CA ASP A 217 -2.55 -0.56 -6.70
C ASP A 217 -4.03 -0.30 -6.98
N ILE A 218 -4.83 -0.34 -5.92
CA ILE A 218 -6.25 0.03 -5.98
C ILE A 218 -6.36 1.51 -6.30
N TRP A 219 -5.52 2.35 -5.69
CA TRP A 219 -5.61 3.79 -5.81
C TRP A 219 -4.24 4.42 -5.68
N GLU A 220 -3.76 5.00 -6.77
CA GLU A 220 -2.68 5.97 -6.76
C GLU A 220 -3.18 7.25 -7.42
N ALA A 221 -3.10 8.36 -6.71
CA ALA A 221 -3.75 9.57 -7.20
C ALA A 221 -3.25 10.84 -6.52
N ASN A 222 -3.52 11.94 -7.22
CA ASN A 222 -3.65 13.27 -6.64
C ASN A 222 -4.95 13.90 -7.16
N SER A 223 -5.21 15.18 -6.87
CA SER A 223 -6.44 15.85 -7.31
C SER A 223 -6.56 16.04 -8.83
N ARG A 224 -5.55 15.67 -9.62
CA ARG A 224 -5.47 15.92 -11.06
C ARG A 224 -5.60 14.65 -11.90
N ALA A 225 -5.15 13.51 -11.37
CA ALA A 225 -5.24 12.23 -12.05
C ALA A 225 -5.37 11.06 -11.05
N THR A 226 -5.86 9.93 -11.53
CA THR A 226 -5.99 8.68 -10.79
C THR A 226 -5.45 7.52 -11.60
N HIS A 227 -4.94 6.50 -10.90
CA HIS A 227 -4.40 5.29 -11.47
C HIS A 227 -4.87 4.05 -10.69
N ILE A 228 -4.99 2.95 -11.43
CA ILE A 228 -5.21 1.59 -10.92
C ILE A 228 -4.23 0.71 -11.67
N ALA A 229 -3.51 -0.16 -10.98
CA ALA A 229 -2.60 -1.08 -11.63
C ALA A 229 -2.43 -2.38 -10.81
N PRO A 230 -2.75 -3.55 -11.38
CA PRO A 230 -2.31 -4.82 -10.83
C PRO A 230 -0.90 -5.15 -11.32
N HIS A 231 -0.04 -5.60 -10.41
CA HIS A 231 1.38 -5.90 -10.61
C HIS A 231 1.69 -7.35 -10.20
N PRO A 232 1.53 -8.33 -11.11
CA PRO A 232 1.81 -9.72 -10.81
C PRO A 232 3.32 -9.98 -10.73
N CYS A 233 3.68 -10.87 -9.83
CA CYS A 233 4.98 -11.50 -9.76
C CYS A 233 4.84 -13.02 -9.88
N ASN A 234 5.80 -13.68 -10.53
CA ASN A 234 5.78 -15.15 -10.68
C ASN A 234 6.20 -15.92 -9.41
N LYS A 235 6.50 -15.21 -8.32
CA LYS A 235 6.79 -15.79 -6.99
C LYS A 235 5.62 -15.46 -6.03
N PRO A 236 5.10 -16.44 -5.27
CA PRO A 236 4.13 -16.17 -4.22
C PRO A 236 4.81 -15.59 -2.98
N GLY A 237 4.14 -14.64 -2.33
CA GLY A 237 4.63 -13.98 -1.12
C GLY A 237 5.89 -13.14 -1.35
N LEU A 238 6.56 -12.78 -0.26
CA LEU A 238 7.80 -12.02 -0.29
C LEU A 238 8.98 -12.88 -0.79
N TYR A 239 9.68 -12.39 -1.81
CA TYR A 239 10.84 -13.01 -2.41
C TYR A 239 12.05 -12.06 -2.47
N GLY A 240 13.21 -12.54 -2.05
CA GLY A 240 14.48 -11.80 -2.16
C GLY A 240 15.18 -12.06 -3.49
N CYS A 241 15.00 -11.18 -4.48
CA CYS A 241 15.58 -11.33 -5.82
C CYS A 241 17.08 -11.02 -5.86
N THR A 242 17.78 -11.57 -6.85
CA THR A 242 19.19 -11.24 -7.15
C THR A 242 19.42 -11.01 -8.65
N GLY A 243 20.29 -10.06 -8.99
CA GLY A 243 20.65 -9.78 -10.38
C GLY A 243 19.42 -9.46 -11.24
N ASP A 244 19.32 -10.14 -12.39
CA ASP A 244 18.27 -9.91 -13.38
C ASP A 244 16.86 -10.23 -12.87
N GLU A 245 16.73 -11.05 -11.81
CA GLU A 245 15.42 -11.29 -11.18
C GLU A 245 14.79 -9.98 -10.69
N CYS A 246 15.60 -9.00 -10.29
CA CYS A 246 15.13 -7.69 -9.84
C CYS A 246 14.89 -6.69 -10.98
N GLY A 247 15.31 -7.02 -12.20
CA GLY A 247 15.22 -6.14 -13.38
C GLY A 247 13.82 -6.08 -14.00
N SER A 248 13.66 -5.30 -15.06
CA SER A 248 12.35 -5.12 -15.74
C SER A 248 11.82 -6.38 -16.41
N SER A 249 12.70 -7.29 -16.84
CA SER A 249 12.31 -8.63 -17.35
C SER A 249 12.40 -9.71 -16.26
N GLY A 250 12.45 -9.29 -15.00
CA GLY A 250 12.65 -10.13 -13.83
C GLY A 250 11.40 -10.87 -13.39
N ILE A 251 11.23 -11.00 -12.08
CA ILE A 251 10.15 -11.82 -11.50
C ILE A 251 8.86 -11.05 -11.22
N CYS A 252 8.89 -9.72 -11.26
CA CYS A 252 7.77 -8.84 -10.98
C CYS A 252 7.55 -7.84 -12.12
N ASP A 253 6.27 -7.54 -12.38
CA ASP A 253 5.88 -6.48 -13.30
C ASP A 253 5.97 -5.11 -12.62
N LYS A 254 7.03 -4.37 -12.95
CA LYS A 254 7.24 -3.01 -12.41
C LYS A 254 6.24 -1.99 -12.95
N ALA A 255 5.74 -2.19 -14.18
CA ALA A 255 4.92 -1.21 -14.88
C ALA A 255 3.43 -1.35 -14.56
N GLY A 256 2.96 -2.59 -14.40
CA GLY A 256 1.57 -2.90 -14.12
C GLY A 256 0.68 -2.83 -15.36
N CYS A 257 -0.57 -3.32 -15.21
CA CYS A 257 -1.63 -3.07 -16.18
C CYS A 257 -2.44 -1.82 -15.81
N GLY A 258 -1.93 -0.65 -16.20
CA GLY A 258 -2.48 0.63 -15.80
C GLY A 258 -3.86 1.01 -16.38
N TRP A 259 -4.72 1.59 -15.54
CA TRP A 259 -5.96 2.25 -15.92
C TRP A 259 -6.01 3.68 -15.38
N ASN A 260 -5.99 4.66 -16.29
CA ASN A 260 -6.19 6.07 -16.01
C ASN A 260 -7.07 6.64 -17.13
N HIS A 261 -8.19 7.29 -16.80
CA HIS A 261 -9.15 7.80 -17.79
C HIS A 261 -8.52 8.76 -18.81
N ASN A 262 -7.51 9.54 -18.44
CA ASN A 262 -6.78 10.41 -19.36
C ASN A 262 -6.04 9.60 -20.43
N ARG A 263 -5.38 8.49 -20.04
CA ARG A 263 -4.61 7.62 -20.97
C ARG A 263 -5.51 6.94 -22.00
N ILE A 264 -6.76 6.69 -21.66
CA ILE A 264 -7.78 6.13 -22.56
C ILE A 264 -8.65 7.23 -23.21
N ASN A 265 -8.16 8.48 -23.23
CA ASN A 265 -8.74 9.64 -23.90
C ASN A 265 -10.14 10.04 -23.40
N VAL A 266 -10.33 10.00 -22.07
CA VAL A 266 -11.51 10.53 -21.37
C VAL A 266 -11.05 11.53 -20.31
N THR A 267 -10.70 12.73 -20.76
CA THR A 267 -10.03 13.75 -19.94
C THR A 267 -10.96 14.56 -19.03
N ASP A 268 -12.27 14.38 -19.15
CA ASP A 268 -13.31 15.06 -18.35
C ASP A 268 -13.87 14.18 -17.22
N PHE A 269 -13.27 13.00 -16.99
CA PHE A 269 -13.78 12.06 -16.00
C PHE A 269 -13.48 12.47 -14.55
N TYR A 270 -12.22 12.80 -14.25
CA TYR A 270 -11.74 13.08 -12.90
C TYR A 270 -10.87 14.33 -12.90
N GLY A 271 -11.09 15.23 -11.94
CA GLY A 271 -10.26 16.41 -11.77
C GLY A 271 -10.90 17.47 -10.87
N ARG A 272 -10.24 18.62 -10.75
CA ARG A 272 -10.68 19.70 -9.84
C ARG A 272 -11.83 20.51 -10.45
N GLY A 273 -13.01 20.48 -9.83
CA GLY A 273 -14.16 21.33 -10.17
C GLY A 273 -15.30 20.61 -10.88
N LYS A 274 -16.43 21.33 -11.02
CA LYS A 274 -17.71 20.81 -11.52
C LYS A 274 -17.73 20.38 -12.99
N GLN A 275 -16.68 20.72 -13.75
CA GLN A 275 -16.53 20.30 -15.14
C GLN A 275 -16.12 18.83 -15.28
N TYR A 276 -15.68 18.19 -14.18
CA TYR A 276 -15.36 16.76 -14.15
C TYR A 276 -16.52 15.95 -13.58
N LYS A 277 -16.66 14.68 -14.01
CA LYS A 277 -17.67 13.77 -13.46
C LYS A 277 -17.43 13.47 -11.99
N VAL A 278 -16.18 13.22 -11.61
CA VAL A 278 -15.71 13.11 -10.23
C VAL A 278 -14.92 14.36 -9.89
N ASP A 279 -15.50 15.21 -9.05
CA ASP A 279 -14.87 16.44 -8.59
C ASP A 279 -13.92 16.15 -7.41
N SER A 280 -12.61 16.21 -7.68
CA SER A 280 -11.57 15.87 -6.72
C SER A 280 -11.40 16.88 -5.59
N THR A 281 -12.00 18.08 -5.69
CA THR A 281 -11.94 19.08 -4.61
C THR A 281 -12.91 18.78 -3.48
N ARG A 282 -13.73 17.74 -3.61
CA ARG A 282 -14.73 17.32 -2.63
C ARG A 282 -14.56 15.84 -2.32
N LYS A 283 -15.11 15.42 -1.19
CA LYS A 283 -15.13 14.01 -0.80
C LYS A 283 -15.90 13.17 -1.83
N PHE A 284 -15.42 11.97 -2.11
CA PHE A 284 -16.14 10.95 -2.90
C PHE A 284 -15.79 9.54 -2.40
N THR A 285 -16.60 8.56 -2.79
CA THR A 285 -16.36 7.13 -2.55
C THR A 285 -15.70 6.51 -3.77
N VAL A 286 -14.74 5.63 -3.53
CA VAL A 286 -14.11 4.76 -4.52
C VAL A 286 -14.55 3.33 -4.23
N THR A 287 -15.15 2.66 -5.21
CA THR A 287 -15.56 1.26 -5.10
C THR A 287 -14.87 0.43 -6.16
N SER A 288 -14.17 -0.63 -5.74
CA SER A 288 -13.51 -1.58 -6.63
C SER A 288 -14.11 -2.98 -6.47
N GLN A 289 -14.41 -3.65 -7.58
CA GLN A 289 -14.95 -5.00 -7.59
C GLN A 289 -13.99 -5.92 -8.33
N PHE A 290 -13.69 -7.06 -7.71
CA PHE A 290 -12.70 -8.01 -8.20
C PHE A 290 -13.44 -9.26 -8.68
N VAL A 291 -13.95 -9.22 -9.90
CA VAL A 291 -14.88 -10.22 -10.42
C VAL A 291 -14.13 -11.51 -10.77
N ALA A 292 -14.59 -12.63 -10.20
CA ALA A 292 -14.06 -13.96 -10.46
C ALA A 292 -14.96 -14.76 -11.41
N ASN A 293 -14.37 -15.68 -12.16
CA ASN A 293 -15.09 -16.65 -12.96
C ASN A 293 -15.69 -17.78 -12.09
N LYS A 294 -16.32 -18.78 -12.72
CA LYS A 294 -16.92 -19.93 -12.01
C LYS A 294 -15.90 -20.82 -11.30
N GLN A 295 -14.64 -20.79 -11.72
CA GLN A 295 -13.54 -21.53 -11.12
C GLN A 295 -12.92 -20.80 -9.92
N GLY A 296 -13.31 -19.54 -9.68
CA GLY A 296 -12.77 -18.70 -8.62
C GLY A 296 -11.54 -17.89 -9.05
N ASP A 297 -11.14 -17.93 -10.32
CA ASP A 297 -10.04 -17.11 -10.82
C ASP A 297 -10.52 -15.67 -11.07
N LEU A 298 -9.73 -14.68 -10.70
CA LEU A 298 -9.96 -13.28 -11.06
C LEU A 298 -9.92 -13.12 -12.59
N ILE A 299 -10.90 -12.42 -13.15
CA ILE A 299 -10.98 -12.16 -14.59
C ILE A 299 -11.15 -10.67 -14.92
N GLU A 300 -11.71 -9.87 -14.02
CA GLU A 300 -11.99 -8.47 -14.27
C GLU A 300 -11.85 -7.62 -13.00
N LEU A 301 -11.25 -6.43 -13.12
CA LEU A 301 -11.22 -5.42 -12.07
C LEU A 301 -12.06 -4.23 -12.50
N HIS A 302 -13.18 -4.02 -11.81
CA HIS A 302 -14.11 -2.94 -12.08
C HIS A 302 -13.93 -1.80 -11.08
N ARG A 303 -14.20 -0.58 -11.55
CA ARG A 303 -14.17 0.64 -10.74
C ARG A 303 -15.43 1.46 -10.99
N HIS A 304 -16.05 1.94 -9.92
CA HIS A 304 -16.99 3.05 -9.99
C HIS A 304 -16.79 3.99 -8.80
N TYR A 305 -17.40 5.16 -8.88
CA TYR A 305 -17.33 6.19 -7.85
C TYR A 305 -18.72 6.55 -7.35
N ILE A 306 -18.81 7.12 -6.15
CA ILE A 306 -20.03 7.78 -5.67
C ILE A 306 -19.67 9.17 -5.19
N GLN A 307 -20.35 10.17 -5.77
CA GLN A 307 -20.28 11.55 -5.31
C GLN A 307 -21.69 12.15 -5.35
N ASP A 308 -22.04 12.97 -4.36
CA ASP A 308 -23.36 13.61 -4.25
C ASP A 308 -24.55 12.63 -4.35
N ASN A 309 -24.42 11.45 -3.72
CA ASN A 309 -25.39 10.36 -3.78
C ASN A 309 -25.71 9.90 -5.21
N LYS A 310 -24.73 9.90 -6.11
CA LYS A 310 -24.87 9.36 -7.46
C LYS A 310 -23.75 8.39 -7.76
N VAL A 311 -24.08 7.23 -8.31
CA VAL A 311 -23.09 6.33 -8.89
C VAL A 311 -22.56 6.97 -10.17
N ILE A 312 -21.24 7.01 -10.29
CA ILE A 312 -20.50 7.49 -11.45
C ILE A 312 -19.72 6.29 -11.98
N GLU A 313 -20.28 5.65 -13.00
CA GLU A 313 -19.66 4.51 -13.67
C GLU A 313 -18.38 4.91 -14.38
N SER A 314 -17.38 4.02 -14.39
CA SER A 314 -16.18 4.22 -15.20
C SER A 314 -16.55 4.41 -16.67
N ALA A 315 -15.87 5.34 -17.33
CA ALA A 315 -16.02 5.55 -18.77
C ALA A 315 -15.38 4.41 -19.57
N VAL A 316 -15.92 4.17 -20.77
CA VAL A 316 -15.41 3.21 -21.74
C VAL A 316 -14.16 3.76 -22.43
N VAL A 317 -13.22 2.89 -22.80
CA VAL A 317 -12.02 3.24 -23.58
C VAL A 317 -12.36 4.05 -24.84
N ASN A 318 -11.75 5.24 -24.99
CA ASN A 318 -12.00 6.18 -26.09
C ASN A 318 -10.81 6.38 -27.04
N ILE A 319 -9.95 5.36 -27.16
CA ILE A 319 -8.87 5.26 -28.16
C ILE A 319 -9.06 4.02 -29.04
N SER A 320 -8.44 3.99 -30.21
CA SER A 320 -8.35 2.78 -31.04
C SER A 320 -7.38 1.77 -30.42
N GLY A 321 -7.62 0.48 -30.62
CA GLY A 321 -6.74 -0.60 -30.17
C GLY A 321 -7.38 -1.47 -29.08
N PRO A 322 -7.48 -1.00 -27.82
CA PRO A 322 -8.07 -1.80 -26.75
C PRO A 322 -9.59 -2.02 -26.92
N PRO A 323 -10.15 -3.07 -26.27
CA PRO A 323 -11.58 -3.33 -26.29
C PRO A 323 -12.38 -2.14 -25.70
N LYS A 324 -13.59 -1.94 -26.21
CA LYS A 324 -14.53 -0.91 -25.75
C LYS A 324 -15.25 -1.34 -24.47
N ILE A 325 -14.48 -1.41 -23.39
CA ILE A 325 -14.92 -1.75 -22.03
C ILE A 325 -14.55 -0.64 -21.04
N ASN A 326 -15.02 -0.73 -19.80
CA ASN A 326 -14.76 0.23 -18.71
C ASN A 326 -14.13 -0.42 -17.47
N PHE A 327 -13.47 -1.57 -17.65
CA PHE A 327 -12.83 -2.36 -16.60
C PHE A 327 -11.52 -2.96 -17.13
N ILE A 328 -10.65 -3.38 -16.21
CA ILE A 328 -9.39 -4.06 -16.55
C ILE A 328 -9.66 -5.55 -16.74
N ASN A 329 -9.15 -6.11 -17.83
CA ASN A 329 -9.01 -7.56 -18.05
C ASN A 329 -7.79 -7.82 -18.93
N ASP A 330 -7.42 -9.09 -19.11
CA ASP A 330 -6.25 -9.48 -19.91
C ASP A 330 -6.27 -8.94 -21.35
N LYS A 331 -7.45 -8.84 -21.99
CA LYS A 331 -7.56 -8.30 -23.35
C LYS A 331 -7.22 -6.81 -23.41
N TYR A 332 -7.65 -6.04 -22.41
CA TYR A 332 -7.27 -4.64 -22.26
C TYR A 332 -5.76 -4.53 -22.01
N CYS A 333 -5.22 -5.28 -21.04
CA CYS A 333 -3.81 -5.24 -20.66
C CYS A 333 -2.87 -5.59 -21.84
N ALA A 334 -3.19 -6.62 -22.60
CA ALA A 334 -2.44 -6.98 -23.80
C ALA A 334 -2.49 -5.86 -24.85
N ALA A 335 -3.68 -5.27 -25.09
CA ALA A 335 -3.86 -4.24 -26.10
C ALA A 335 -3.25 -2.88 -25.73
N THR A 336 -3.00 -2.62 -24.45
CA THR A 336 -2.30 -1.41 -23.96
C THR A 336 -0.80 -1.62 -23.76
N GLY A 337 -0.27 -2.81 -24.08
CA GLY A 337 1.16 -3.09 -24.07
C GLY A 337 1.73 -3.45 -22.69
N ALA A 338 0.91 -3.93 -21.76
CA ALA A 338 1.35 -4.44 -20.46
C ALA A 338 2.03 -5.81 -20.62
N ASN A 339 3.21 -5.84 -21.25
CA ASN A 339 3.86 -7.08 -21.66
C ASN A 339 4.31 -7.95 -20.49
N GLU A 340 4.93 -7.34 -19.48
CA GLU A 340 5.43 -8.04 -18.29
C GLU A 340 4.26 -8.57 -17.43
N TYR A 341 3.19 -7.78 -17.30
CA TYR A 341 1.91 -8.22 -16.72
C TYR A 341 1.44 -9.53 -17.34
N MET A 342 1.33 -9.56 -18.68
CA MET A 342 0.86 -10.74 -19.42
C MET A 342 1.84 -11.91 -19.30
N ARG A 343 3.16 -11.65 -19.39
CA ARG A 343 4.21 -12.67 -19.28
C ARG A 343 4.24 -13.34 -17.90
N LEU A 344 3.97 -12.58 -16.84
CA LEU A 344 4.01 -13.05 -15.45
C LEU A 344 2.69 -13.65 -14.97
N GLY A 345 1.70 -13.83 -15.86
CA GLY A 345 0.47 -14.58 -15.59
C GLY A 345 -0.79 -13.74 -15.48
N GLY A 346 -0.70 -12.45 -15.78
CA GLY A 346 -1.84 -11.55 -16.00
C GLY A 346 -2.82 -11.47 -14.83
N THR A 347 -4.10 -11.31 -15.16
CA THR A 347 -5.18 -11.12 -14.19
C THR A 347 -5.32 -12.31 -13.25
N LYS A 348 -5.12 -13.53 -13.77
CA LYS A 348 -5.18 -14.74 -12.96
C LYS A 348 -4.09 -14.74 -11.89
N GLN A 349 -2.83 -14.45 -12.24
CA GLN A 349 -1.73 -14.45 -11.27
C GLN A 349 -1.96 -13.43 -10.14
N MET A 350 -2.45 -12.23 -10.51
CA MET A 350 -2.86 -11.24 -9.52
C MET A 350 -3.97 -11.77 -8.61
N GLY A 351 -4.99 -12.40 -9.20
CA GLY A 351 -6.08 -13.07 -8.47
C GLY A 351 -5.60 -14.15 -7.52
N ASP A 352 -4.59 -14.93 -7.91
CA ASP A 352 -4.01 -15.98 -7.06
C ASP A 352 -3.36 -15.38 -5.80
N ALA A 353 -2.66 -14.24 -5.93
CA ALA A 353 -2.10 -13.50 -4.79
C ALA A 353 -3.18 -12.88 -3.89
N MET A 354 -4.17 -12.23 -4.49
CA MET A 354 -5.32 -11.68 -3.76
C MET A 354 -6.10 -12.76 -3.01
N SER A 355 -6.19 -13.97 -3.55
CA SER A 355 -6.84 -15.11 -2.89
C SER A 355 -6.04 -15.63 -1.70
N ARG A 356 -4.70 -15.69 -1.79
CA ARG A 356 -3.83 -16.06 -0.66
C ARG A 356 -3.89 -15.05 0.49
N GLY A 357 -4.22 -13.81 0.18
CA GLY A 357 -4.42 -12.72 1.12
C GLY A 357 -3.26 -11.73 1.07
N MET A 358 -3.58 -10.44 1.06
CA MET A 358 -2.59 -9.37 0.96
C MET A 358 -2.79 -8.33 2.06
N VAL A 359 -1.73 -7.61 2.39
CA VAL A 359 -1.71 -6.56 3.43
C VAL A 359 -2.09 -5.23 2.81
N LEU A 360 -3.04 -4.51 3.43
CA LEU A 360 -3.40 -3.15 3.02
C LEU A 360 -2.31 -2.17 3.46
N ALA A 361 -1.76 -1.43 2.49
CA ALA A 361 -0.84 -0.33 2.68
C ALA A 361 -1.48 1.00 2.25
N MET A 362 -1.19 2.07 2.99
CA MET A 362 -1.63 3.43 2.67
C MET A 362 -0.47 4.39 2.87
N SER A 363 -0.26 5.31 1.93
CA SER A 363 0.87 6.24 1.98
C SER A 363 0.55 7.60 1.37
N VAL A 364 1.43 8.57 1.63
CA VAL A 364 1.52 9.81 0.88
C VAL A 364 2.99 10.10 0.58
N TRP A 365 3.28 10.40 -0.68
CA TRP A 365 4.64 10.64 -1.14
C TRP A 365 4.68 11.56 -2.37
N TRP A 366 5.89 12.05 -2.65
CA TRP A 366 6.25 12.73 -3.90
C TRP A 366 7.53 12.10 -4.45
N SER A 367 7.93 12.49 -5.65
CA SER A 367 9.18 12.03 -6.25
C SER A 367 10.03 13.22 -6.63
N GLU A 368 11.29 13.24 -6.19
CA GLU A 368 12.29 14.23 -6.65
C GLU A 368 12.87 13.87 -8.02
N GLY A 369 12.75 12.60 -8.44
CA GLY A 369 13.39 12.10 -9.66
C GLY A 369 12.56 12.27 -10.93
N ASP A 370 11.25 12.02 -10.84
CA ASP A 370 10.35 12.02 -12.00
C ASP A 370 9.08 12.86 -11.80
N PHE A 371 8.93 13.51 -10.65
CA PHE A 371 7.81 14.39 -10.32
C PHE A 371 6.43 13.74 -10.52
N MET A 372 6.35 12.41 -10.38
CA MET A 372 5.13 11.63 -10.64
C MET A 372 4.58 11.77 -12.07
N ALA A 373 5.44 12.06 -13.05
CA ALA A 373 5.02 12.31 -14.44
C ALA A 373 4.17 11.17 -15.04
N TRP A 374 4.43 9.92 -14.64
CA TRP A 374 3.64 8.76 -15.06
C TRP A 374 2.18 8.81 -14.59
N LEU A 375 1.89 9.54 -13.52
CA LEU A 375 0.55 9.66 -12.93
C LEU A 375 -0.25 10.78 -13.58
N ASP A 376 0.34 11.96 -13.77
CA ASP A 376 -0.44 13.19 -14.00
C ASP A 376 0.08 14.12 -15.11
N GLN A 377 1.13 13.77 -15.86
CA GLN A 377 1.65 14.57 -16.97
C GLN A 377 1.34 13.95 -18.34
N GLY A 378 1.32 14.78 -19.38
CA GLY A 378 1.16 14.35 -20.77
C GLY A 378 -0.16 13.59 -20.99
N VAL A 379 -0.08 12.34 -21.46
CA VAL A 379 -1.28 11.50 -21.65
C VAL A 379 -1.90 11.02 -20.33
N ALA A 380 -1.19 11.15 -19.21
CA ALA A 380 -1.65 10.72 -17.90
C ALA A 380 -2.47 11.80 -17.17
N GLY A 381 -2.32 13.07 -17.52
CA GLY A 381 -3.05 14.14 -16.88
C GLY A 381 -2.63 15.55 -17.32
N PRO A 382 -3.23 16.56 -16.68
CA PRO A 382 -3.13 17.94 -17.11
C PRO A 382 -1.90 18.69 -16.57
N CYS A 383 -0.98 18.00 -15.88
CA CYS A 383 0.13 18.66 -15.22
C CYS A 383 1.27 19.00 -16.20
N ASP A 384 1.90 20.16 -16.03
CA ASP A 384 3.12 20.53 -16.72
C ASP A 384 4.36 19.79 -16.17
N ALA A 385 5.48 19.91 -16.88
CA ALA A 385 6.72 19.19 -16.59
C ALA A 385 7.42 19.58 -15.27
N THR A 386 6.96 20.65 -14.60
CA THR A 386 7.64 21.25 -13.45
C THR A 386 6.74 21.50 -12.24
N GLU A 387 5.42 21.59 -12.41
CA GLU A 387 4.52 21.86 -11.28
C GLU A 387 4.49 20.72 -10.25
N GLY A 388 4.87 19.50 -10.65
CA GLY A 388 5.07 18.35 -9.78
C GLY A 388 6.42 18.28 -9.06
N ASP A 389 7.35 19.22 -9.30
CA ASP A 389 8.59 19.31 -8.51
C ASP A 389 8.23 19.57 -7.04
N PRO A 390 8.75 18.81 -6.06
CA PRO A 390 8.55 19.06 -4.62
C PRO A 390 8.70 20.52 -4.18
N LYS A 391 9.63 21.28 -4.79
CA LYS A 391 9.82 22.72 -4.53
C LYS A 391 8.67 23.58 -5.03
N ASN A 392 7.95 23.14 -6.05
CA ASN A 392 6.77 23.82 -6.59
C ASN A 392 5.48 23.33 -5.92
N ILE A 393 5.40 22.05 -5.54
CA ILE A 393 4.29 21.48 -4.77
C ILE A 393 3.99 22.33 -3.53
N VAL A 394 5.02 22.64 -2.72
CA VAL A 394 4.84 23.41 -1.48
C VAL A 394 4.42 24.86 -1.69
N LYS A 395 4.57 25.40 -2.91
CA LYS A 395 4.05 26.74 -3.27
C LYS A 395 2.56 26.70 -3.58
N VAL A 396 2.08 25.59 -4.12
CA VAL A 396 0.66 25.37 -4.46
C VAL A 396 -0.12 24.92 -3.23
N GLN A 397 0.39 23.93 -2.51
CA GLN A 397 -0.18 23.40 -1.28
C GLN A 397 0.94 23.22 -0.24
N PRO A 398 1.08 24.15 0.73
CA PRO A 398 2.16 24.09 1.71
C PRO A 398 2.15 22.85 2.61
N ASN A 399 0.98 22.22 2.80
CA ASN A 399 0.84 21.02 3.63
C ASN A 399 0.06 19.94 2.87
N PRO A 400 0.70 19.22 1.93
CA PRO A 400 0.03 18.14 1.21
C PRO A 400 -0.38 17.03 2.18
N GLU A 401 -1.60 16.53 2.01
CA GLU A 401 -2.17 15.49 2.87
C GLU A 401 -3.32 14.78 2.17
N VAL A 402 -3.62 13.57 2.64
CA VAL A 402 -4.75 12.77 2.21
C VAL A 402 -5.49 12.21 3.43
N THR A 403 -6.80 12.11 3.33
CA THR A 403 -7.61 11.37 4.32
C THR A 403 -8.33 10.22 3.63
N PHE A 404 -7.99 9.00 4.02
CA PHE A 404 -8.74 7.79 3.67
C PHE A 404 -9.72 7.49 4.81
N SER A 405 -10.94 7.12 4.48
CA SER A 405 -11.94 6.85 5.50
C SER A 405 -12.95 5.78 5.11
N ASN A 406 -13.67 5.26 6.10
CA ASN A 406 -14.84 4.39 5.86
C ASN A 406 -14.49 3.16 5.01
N ILE A 407 -13.36 2.51 5.32
CA ILE A 407 -12.89 1.30 4.64
C ILE A 407 -13.88 0.17 4.91
N ARG A 408 -14.43 -0.39 3.84
CA ARG A 408 -15.48 -1.41 3.82
C ARG A 408 -15.08 -2.51 2.84
N ILE A 409 -15.10 -3.75 3.30
CA ILE A 409 -14.79 -4.94 2.50
C ILE A 409 -15.98 -5.89 2.59
N GLY A 410 -16.40 -6.49 1.48
CA GLY A 410 -17.53 -7.40 1.52
C GLY A 410 -17.96 -8.00 0.20
N GLU A 411 -19.16 -8.56 0.20
CA GLU A 411 -19.80 -9.05 -1.02
C GLU A 411 -19.96 -7.93 -2.05
N ILE A 412 -19.81 -8.27 -3.34
CA ILE A 412 -20.10 -7.35 -4.44
C ILE A 412 -21.51 -6.76 -4.30
N GLY A 413 -21.61 -5.44 -4.38
CA GLY A 413 -22.83 -4.67 -4.23
C GLY A 413 -23.27 -4.41 -2.78
N SER A 414 -22.41 -4.65 -1.78
CA SER A 414 -22.75 -4.46 -0.36
C SER A 414 -21.96 -3.36 0.36
N THR A 415 -20.86 -2.87 -0.23
CA THR A 415 -19.95 -1.95 0.48
C THR A 415 -20.28 -0.49 0.23
N SER A 416 -21.02 -0.18 -0.83
CA SER A 416 -21.45 1.17 -1.18
C SER A 416 -22.92 1.17 -1.60
N SER A 417 -23.64 2.25 -1.29
CA SER A 417 -25.02 2.43 -1.73
C SER A 417 -25.34 3.90 -1.97
N VAL A 418 -26.16 4.13 -2.98
CA VAL A 418 -26.92 5.36 -3.12
C VAL A 418 -28.30 5.07 -2.55
N LYS A 419 -28.78 5.86 -1.59
CA LYS A 419 -30.21 5.77 -1.22
C LYS A 419 -31.01 6.08 -2.49
N ALA A 420 -31.84 5.13 -2.93
CA ALA A 420 -32.84 5.42 -3.95
C ALA A 420 -33.64 6.66 -3.49
N PRO A 421 -33.92 7.65 -4.35
CA PRO A 421 -34.80 8.74 -3.97
C PRO A 421 -36.12 8.12 -3.48
N ALA A 422 -36.53 8.50 -2.27
CA ALA A 422 -37.83 8.13 -1.75
C ALA A 422 -38.87 8.70 -2.73
N TYR A 423 -39.48 7.84 -3.55
CA TYR A 423 -40.69 8.23 -4.25
C TYR A 423 -41.72 8.59 -3.18
N PRO A 424 -42.24 9.83 -3.13
CA PRO A 424 -43.41 10.10 -2.33
C PRO A 424 -44.51 9.19 -2.88
N GLY A 425 -44.93 8.22 -2.07
CA GLY A 425 -46.05 7.35 -2.41
C GLY A 425 -47.28 8.20 -2.75
N PRO A 426 -48.15 7.73 -3.66
CA PRO A 426 -49.29 8.52 -4.10
C PRO A 426 -50.13 8.92 -2.89
N HIS A 427 -50.31 10.23 -2.70
CA HIS A 427 -51.33 10.75 -1.80
C HIS A 427 -52.65 10.08 -2.18
N ARG A 428 -53.20 9.29 -1.26
CA ARG A 428 -54.59 8.86 -1.33
C ARG A 428 -55.45 10.11 -1.16
N LEU A 429 -56.18 10.47 -2.22
CA LEU A 429 -57.37 11.30 -2.14
C LEU A 429 -58.48 10.54 -1.40
#